data_AF-A0A7G8EMS7-F1
#
_entry.id   AF-A0A7G8EMS7-F1
#
_cell.length_a   1.000
_cell.length_b   1.000
_cell.length_c   1.000
_cell.angle_alpha   90.00
_cell.angle_beta   90.00
_cell.angle_gamma   90.00
#
_symmetry.space_group_name_H-M   'P 1'
#
loop_
_entity.id
_entity.type
_entity.pdbx_description
1 polymer ?
#
loop_
_entity_poly.entity_id
_entity_poly.type
_entity_poly.pdbx_seq_one_letter_code
_entity_poly.pdbx_strand_id
1 'polypeptide(L)'
;MSARPSIADLLEQTNRELAGTDARVYRRMADHLQRSSAALDDLRDPQPVDHSNPRALLGKGSFLQQSVASLKRLCKEHRIKGTSKLRKADLAKVLERHGVTPPSPPLESFTKKELIALVRQLLGQG
;
A
#
# COMPACT_ATOMS: atom_id res chain seq x y z
N MET A 1 32.61 8.91 -67.48
CA MET A 1 33.79 8.98 -66.60
C MET A 1 33.27 9.18 -65.18
N SER A 2 33.35 8.17 -64.32
CA SER A 2 32.86 8.29 -62.95
C SER A 2 33.87 9.09 -62.13
N ALA A 3 33.47 10.28 -61.66
CA ALA A 3 34.31 11.09 -60.79
C ALA A 3 34.64 10.32 -59.51
N ARG A 4 35.91 10.28 -59.13
CA ARG A 4 36.32 9.68 -57.85
C ARG A 4 35.68 10.47 -56.72
N PRO A 5 35.14 9.80 -55.68
CA PRO A 5 34.54 10.48 -54.55
C PRO A 5 35.57 11.40 -53.89
N SER A 6 35.13 12.60 -53.53
CA SER A 6 35.94 13.57 -52.80
C SER A 6 36.24 13.06 -51.40
N ILE A 7 37.30 13.58 -50.78
CA ILE A 7 37.60 13.34 -49.37
C ILE A 7 36.41 13.77 -48.49
N ALA A 8 35.71 14.84 -48.86
CA ALA A 8 34.49 15.27 -48.16
C ALA A 8 33.38 14.21 -48.23
N ASP A 9 33.18 13.59 -49.39
CA ASP A 9 32.16 12.54 -49.58
C ASP A 9 32.47 11.31 -48.73
N LEU A 10 33.75 10.93 -48.63
CA LEU A 10 34.21 9.82 -47.79
C LEU A 10 34.01 10.10 -46.29
N LEU A 11 34.25 11.35 -45.85
CA LEU A 11 34.03 11.75 -44.46
C LEU A 11 32.54 11.81 -44.10
N GLU A 12 31.69 12.29 -45.01
CA GLU A 12 30.24 12.27 -44.80
C GLU A 12 29.70 10.84 -44.73
N GLN A 13 30.20 9.96 -45.61
CA GLN A 13 29.79 8.56 -45.62
C GLN A 13 30.17 7.86 -44.31
N THR A 14 31.40 8.01 -43.84
CA THR A 14 31.85 7.41 -42.57
C THR A 14 31.07 7.95 -41.37
N ASN A 15 30.77 9.26 -41.33
CA ASN A 15 29.93 9.84 -40.29
C ASN A 15 28.50 9.27 -40.28
N ARG A 16 27.88 9.08 -41.45
CA ARG A 16 26.54 8.47 -41.54
C ARG A 16 26.55 7.01 -41.08
N GLU A 17 27.59 6.27 -41.43
CA GLU A 17 27.76 4.88 -41.01
C GLU A 17 27.91 4.78 -39.48
N LEU A 18 28.77 5.62 -38.88
CA LEU A 18 28.98 5.73 -37.42
C LEU A 18 27.70 6.13 -36.69
N ALA A 19 27.00 7.18 -37.17
CA ALA A 19 25.72 7.58 -36.59
C ALA A 19 24.68 6.46 -36.67
N GLY A 20 24.68 5.70 -37.77
CA GLY A 20 23.80 4.56 -37.98
C GLY A 20 24.13 3.35 -37.10
N THR A 21 25.40 3.13 -36.74
CA THR A 21 25.80 2.08 -35.78
C THR A 21 25.42 2.47 -34.36
N ASP A 22 25.70 3.71 -33.96
CA ASP A 22 25.38 4.18 -32.61
C ASP A 22 23.87 4.18 -32.35
N ALA A 23 23.08 4.65 -33.31
CA ALA A 23 21.62 4.60 -33.23
C ALA A 23 21.05 3.18 -33.10
N ARG A 24 21.76 2.15 -33.58
CA ARG A 24 21.38 0.74 -33.39
C ARG A 24 21.75 0.23 -32.00
N VAL A 25 22.92 0.62 -31.50
CA VAL A 25 23.37 0.28 -30.15
C VAL A 25 22.41 0.86 -29.10
N TYR A 26 22.08 2.15 -29.19
CA TYR A 26 21.16 2.79 -28.25
C TYR A 26 19.76 2.18 -28.27
N ARG A 27 19.23 1.84 -29.45
CA ARG A 27 17.94 1.12 -29.55
C ARG A 27 17.98 -0.24 -28.88
N ARG A 28 19.04 -1.02 -29.11
CA ARG A 28 19.20 -2.33 -28.47
C ARG A 28 19.27 -2.23 -26.94
N MET A 29 19.94 -1.20 -26.42
CA MET A 29 20.00 -0.94 -24.98
C MET A 29 18.63 -0.55 -24.42
N ALA A 30 17.90 0.34 -25.11
CA ALA A 30 16.54 0.71 -24.73
C ALA A 30 15.60 -0.51 -24.67
N ASP A 31 15.64 -1.37 -25.70
CA ASP A 31 14.86 -2.61 -25.73
C ASP A 31 15.20 -3.56 -24.58
N HIS A 32 16.47 -3.59 -24.16
CA HIS A 32 16.89 -4.43 -23.04
C HIS A 32 16.39 -3.86 -21.71
N LEU A 33 16.54 -2.55 -21.48
CA LEU A 33 16.05 -1.88 -20.28
C LEU A 33 14.54 -2.03 -20.14
N GLN A 34 13.80 -1.87 -21.24
CA GLN A 34 12.34 -2.02 -21.23
C GLN A 34 11.91 -3.45 -20.90
N ARG A 35 12.61 -4.47 -21.46
CA ARG A 35 12.36 -5.88 -21.10
C ARG A 35 12.69 -6.18 -19.64
N SER A 36 13.82 -5.68 -19.15
CA SER A 36 14.19 -5.85 -17.74
C SER A 36 13.22 -5.16 -16.81
N SER A 37 12.75 -3.96 -17.16
CA SER A 37 11.71 -3.24 -16.39
C SER A 37 10.41 -4.03 -16.34
N ALA A 38 9.93 -4.55 -17.48
CA ALA A 38 8.71 -5.35 -17.52
C ALA A 38 8.82 -6.63 -16.68
N ALA A 39 9.97 -7.32 -16.70
CA ALA A 39 10.21 -8.47 -15.85
C ALA A 39 10.27 -8.10 -14.36
N LEU A 40 10.79 -6.92 -14.01
CA LEU A 40 10.78 -6.42 -12.65
C LEU A 40 9.37 -6.03 -12.20
N ASP A 41 8.55 -5.45 -13.07
CA ASP A 41 7.15 -5.13 -12.77
C ASP A 41 6.32 -6.41 -12.56
N ASP A 42 6.56 -7.46 -13.36
CA ASP A 42 5.92 -8.77 -13.19
C ASP A 42 6.31 -9.45 -11.85
N LEU A 43 7.57 -9.28 -11.43
CA LEU A 43 8.02 -9.73 -10.10
C LEU A 43 7.51 -8.84 -8.96
N ARG A 44 7.21 -7.57 -9.26
CA ARG A 44 6.74 -6.58 -8.29
C ARG A 44 5.24 -6.62 -8.12
N ASP A 45 4.49 -7.20 -9.06
CA ASP A 45 3.07 -7.46 -8.87
C ASP A 45 2.96 -8.40 -7.65
N PRO A 46 2.52 -7.87 -6.50
CA PRO A 46 2.34 -8.72 -5.36
C PRO A 46 1.17 -9.63 -5.76
N GLN A 47 1.47 -10.93 -5.90
CA GLN A 47 0.49 -11.97 -5.61
C GLN A 47 -0.41 -11.44 -4.49
N PRO A 48 -1.74 -11.48 -4.62
CA PRO A 48 -2.64 -11.11 -3.54
C PRO A 48 -2.50 -12.18 -2.47
N VAL A 49 -1.38 -12.18 -1.75
CA VAL A 49 -1.33 -12.62 -0.39
C VAL A 49 -2.39 -11.78 0.28
N ASP A 50 -3.50 -12.43 0.61
CA ASP A 50 -4.56 -11.87 1.43
C ASP A 50 -3.90 -11.30 2.68
N HIS A 51 -3.51 -10.04 2.61
CA HIS A 51 -3.14 -9.23 3.74
C HIS A 51 -4.47 -8.96 4.44
N SER A 52 -5.03 -10.01 5.05
CA SER A 52 -6.10 -9.91 6.02
C SER A 52 -5.68 -8.80 6.94
N ASN A 53 -6.36 -7.66 6.79
CA ASN A 53 -6.04 -6.42 7.45
C ASN A 53 -5.78 -6.78 8.92
N PRO A 54 -4.58 -6.58 9.50
CA PRO A 54 -4.25 -7.16 10.80
C PRO A 54 -5.20 -6.67 11.90
N ARG A 55 -5.90 -5.56 11.64
CA ARG A 55 -7.00 -5.04 12.47
C ARG A 55 -8.27 -5.90 12.47
N ALA A 56 -8.51 -6.71 11.44
CA ALA A 56 -9.62 -7.66 11.37
C ALA A 56 -9.43 -8.81 12.38
N LEU A 57 -8.18 -9.22 12.65
CA LEU A 57 -7.86 -10.27 13.63
C LEU A 57 -8.19 -9.84 15.06
N LEU A 58 -8.15 -8.53 15.34
CA LEU A 58 -8.50 -7.96 16.64
C LEU A 58 -10.00 -8.08 16.96
N GLY A 59 -10.84 -8.44 15.99
CA GLY A 59 -12.28 -8.64 16.16
C GLY A 59 -13.07 -7.34 16.33
N LYS A 60 -14.39 -7.50 16.54
CA LYS A 60 -15.30 -6.40 16.87
C LYS A 60 -15.05 -5.99 18.32
N GLY A 61 -14.52 -4.80 18.54
CA GLY A 61 -14.28 -4.31 19.90
C GLY A 61 -15.58 -4.03 20.66
N SER A 62 -15.47 -3.70 21.95
CA SER A 62 -16.61 -3.26 22.75
C SER A 62 -16.45 -1.78 23.14
N PHE A 63 -17.54 -1.00 23.02
CA PHE A 63 -17.57 0.37 23.52
C PHE A 63 -17.31 0.45 25.04
N LEU A 64 -17.63 -0.61 25.79
CA LEU A 64 -17.40 -0.66 27.23
C LEU A 64 -15.92 -0.86 27.60
N GLN A 65 -15.10 -1.36 26.69
CA GLN A 65 -13.65 -1.46 26.90
C GLN A 65 -12.93 -0.13 26.60
N GLN A 66 -13.59 0.80 25.91
CA GLN A 66 -13.01 2.10 25.55
C GLN A 66 -13.05 3.10 26.71
N SER A 67 -12.13 4.05 26.70
CA SER A 67 -12.13 5.16 27.66
C SER A 67 -13.29 6.14 27.39
N VAL A 68 -13.74 6.86 28.42
CA VAL A 68 -14.80 7.89 28.25
C VAL A 68 -14.38 8.99 27.28
N ALA A 69 -13.09 9.32 27.22
CA ALA A 69 -12.53 10.29 26.27
C ALA A 69 -12.64 9.78 24.82
N SER A 70 -12.33 8.50 24.58
CA SER A 70 -12.47 7.86 23.27
C SER A 70 -13.93 7.83 22.81
N LEU A 71 -14.86 7.49 23.70
CA LEU A 71 -16.30 7.49 23.38
C LEU A 71 -16.84 8.87 23.02
N LYS A 72 -16.40 9.93 23.74
CA LYS A 72 -16.77 11.31 23.40
C LYS A 72 -16.17 11.77 22.06
N ARG A 73 -14.95 11.35 21.72
CA ARG A 73 -14.33 11.61 20.42
C ARG A 73 -15.13 10.94 19.29
N LEU A 74 -15.50 9.67 19.44
CA LEU A 74 -16.35 8.96 18.48
C LEU A 74 -17.70 9.66 18.31
N CYS A 75 -18.34 10.07 19.41
CA CYS A 75 -19.58 10.83 19.32
C CYS A 75 -19.43 12.13 18.51
N LYS A 76 -18.30 12.83 18.67
CA LYS A 76 -18.00 14.05 17.90
C LYS A 76 -17.76 13.76 16.41
N GLU A 77 -17.03 12.68 16.12
CA GLU A 77 -16.73 12.24 14.75
C GLU A 77 -18.01 11.87 13.98
N HIS A 78 -18.93 11.17 14.64
CA HIS A 78 -20.26 10.84 14.10
C HIS A 78 -21.28 11.99 14.25
N ARG A 79 -20.83 13.20 14.60
CA ARG A 79 -21.65 14.42 14.75
C ARG A 79 -22.84 14.29 15.71
N ILE A 80 -22.72 13.43 16.72
CA ILE A 80 -23.72 13.21 17.77
C ILE A 80 -23.62 14.33 18.82
N LYS A 81 -24.70 15.10 18.96
CA LYS A 81 -24.80 16.25 19.87
C LYS A 81 -25.36 15.82 21.25
N GLY A 82 -25.07 16.59 22.31
CA GLY A 82 -25.65 16.36 23.65
C GLY A 82 -24.92 15.32 24.53
N THR A 83 -23.73 14.88 24.13
CA THR A 83 -23.00 13.77 24.78
C THR A 83 -22.05 14.21 25.91
N SER A 84 -21.97 15.51 26.21
CA SER A 84 -21.00 16.07 27.16
C SER A 84 -21.24 15.65 28.61
N LYS A 85 -22.51 15.47 29.01
CA LYS A 85 -22.94 15.11 30.37
C LYS A 85 -23.28 13.61 30.56
N LEU A 86 -23.20 12.81 29.49
CA LEU A 86 -23.58 11.40 29.54
C LEU A 86 -22.50 10.53 30.19
N ARG A 87 -22.94 9.51 30.93
CA ARG A 87 -22.06 8.51 31.54
C ARG A 87 -21.61 7.50 30.48
N LYS A 88 -20.55 6.74 30.77
CA LYS A 88 -19.92 5.77 29.85
C LYS A 88 -20.92 4.81 29.20
N ALA A 89 -21.83 4.25 30.00
CA ALA A 89 -22.85 3.31 29.52
C ALA A 89 -23.85 3.99 28.58
N ASP A 90 -24.25 5.22 28.86
CA ASP A 90 -25.19 5.98 28.02
C ASP A 90 -24.54 6.42 26.71
N LEU A 91 -23.25 6.79 26.74
CA LEU A 91 -22.47 7.06 25.53
C LEU A 91 -22.37 5.83 24.62
N ALA A 92 -22.11 4.65 25.18
CA ALA A 92 -22.07 3.40 24.42
C ALA A 92 -23.42 3.09 23.76
N LYS A 93 -24.52 3.20 24.52
CA LYS A 93 -25.89 3.02 23.98
C LYS A 93 -26.22 4.01 22.86
N VAL A 94 -25.78 5.26 22.98
CA VAL A 94 -26.00 6.27 21.95
C VAL A 94 -25.23 5.94 20.67
N LEU A 95 -23.97 5.50 20.79
CA LEU A 95 -23.17 5.06 19.64
C LEU A 95 -23.78 3.83 18.95
N GLU A 96 -24.24 2.85 19.72
CA GLU A 96 -24.95 1.68 19.21
C GLU A 96 -26.25 2.04 18.47
N ARG A 97 -27.06 2.94 19.04
CA ARG A 97 -28.30 3.44 18.41
C ARG A 97 -28.03 4.19 17.10
N HIS A 98 -26.90 4.86 16.99
CA HIS A 98 -26.47 5.54 15.77
C HIS A 98 -25.80 4.60 14.75
N GLY A 99 -25.77 3.29 15.01
CA GLY A 99 -25.18 2.29 14.10
C GLY A 99 -23.66 2.40 13.99
N VAL A 100 -23.01 3.07 14.95
CA VAL A 100 -21.55 3.18 14.97
C VAL A 100 -20.97 1.81 15.27
N THR A 101 -20.05 1.35 14.44
CA THR A 101 -19.33 0.10 14.71
C THR A 101 -18.27 0.37 15.78
N PRO A 102 -18.19 -0.45 16.84
CA PRO A 102 -17.18 -0.26 17.86
C PRO A 102 -15.79 -0.41 17.24
N PRO A 103 -14.85 0.51 17.56
CA PRO A 103 -13.49 0.39 17.08
C PRO A 103 -12.87 -0.90 17.61
N SER A 104 -11.98 -1.50 16.82
CA SER A 104 -11.20 -2.68 17.23
C SER A 104 -10.54 -2.42 18.59
N PRO A 105 -10.47 -3.44 19.46
CA PRO A 105 -9.84 -3.28 20.77
C PRO A 105 -8.36 -2.90 20.62
N PRO A 106 -7.83 -2.06 21.52
CA PRO A 106 -6.41 -1.69 21.51
C PRO A 106 -5.55 -2.90 21.88
N LEU A 107 -4.32 -2.98 21.35
CA LEU A 107 -3.42 -4.13 21.58
C LEU A 107 -3.09 -4.30 23.07
N GLU A 108 -3.04 -3.21 23.81
CA GLU A 108 -2.77 -3.14 25.24
C GLU A 108 -3.86 -3.78 26.11
N SER A 109 -5.05 -4.02 25.53
CA SER A 109 -6.16 -4.67 26.25
C SER A 109 -6.08 -6.20 26.25
N PHE A 110 -5.23 -6.79 25.38
CA PHE A 110 -5.09 -8.23 25.29
C PHE A 110 -4.09 -8.75 26.33
N THR A 111 -4.40 -9.90 26.90
CA THR A 111 -3.47 -10.63 27.75
C THR A 111 -2.33 -11.23 26.93
N LYS A 112 -1.21 -11.56 27.58
CA LYS A 112 -0.06 -12.22 26.93
C LYS A 112 -0.48 -13.49 26.16
N LYS A 113 -1.41 -14.27 26.71
CA LYS A 113 -1.89 -15.51 26.06
C LYS A 113 -2.65 -15.20 24.76
N GLU A 114 -3.52 -14.20 24.78
CA GLU A 114 -4.31 -13.80 23.62
C GLU A 114 -3.45 -13.15 22.53
N LEU A 115 -2.47 -12.34 22.92
CA LEU A 115 -1.49 -11.79 21.98
C LEU A 115 -0.68 -12.88 21.29
N ILE A 116 -0.22 -13.90 22.03
CA ILE A 116 0.49 -15.04 21.46
C ILE A 116 -0.41 -15.82 20.48
N ALA A 117 -1.69 -16.02 20.82
CA ALA A 117 -2.64 -16.68 19.93
C ALA A 117 -2.87 -15.90 18.63
N LEU A 118 -3.04 -14.57 18.72
CA LEU A 118 -3.16 -13.68 17.56
C LEU A 118 -1.92 -13.76 16.65
N VAL A 119 -0.73 -13.75 17.24
CA VAL A 119 0.53 -13.86 16.48
C VAL A 119 0.65 -15.23 15.81
N ARG A 120 0.28 -16.32 16.49
CA ARG A 120 0.25 -17.66 15.88
C ARG A 120 -0.70 -17.75 14.70
N GLN A 121 -1.89 -17.16 14.84
CA GLN A 121 -2.89 -17.11 13.77
C GLN A 121 -2.39 -16.30 12.57
N LEU A 122 -1.67 -15.19 12.82
CA LEU A 122 -1.06 -14.36 11.77
C LEU A 122 0.07 -15.11 11.05
N LEU A 123 0.83 -15.94 11.76
CA LEU A 123 1.91 -16.77 11.22
C LEU A 123 1.43 -18.10 10.61
N GLY A 124 0.13 -18.38 10.59
CA GLY A 124 -0.43 -19.64 10.09
C GLY A 124 -0.06 -20.87 10.93
N GLN A 125 0.35 -20.68 12.19
CA GLN A 125 0.70 -21.74 13.14
C GLN A 125 -0.53 -22.14 13.99
N GLY A 126 -1.64 -22.41 13.31
CA GLY A 126 -2.92 -22.82 13.91
C GLY A 126 -2.95 -24.31 14.23
#